data_AF-A0A1G7PLB0-F1
#
_entry.id   AF-A0A1G7PLB0-F1
#
_cell.length_a   1.000
_cell.length_b   1.000
_cell.length_c   1.000
_cell.angle_alpha   90.00
_cell.angle_beta   90.00
_cell.angle_gamma   90.00
#
_symmetry.space_group_name_H-M   'P 1'
#
loop_
_entity.id
_entity.type
_entity.pdbx_description
1 polymer ?
#
loop_
_entity_poly.entity_id
_entity_poly.type
_entity_poly.pdbx_seq_one_letter_code
_entity_poly.pdbx_strand_id
1 'polypeptide(L)'
;MSYRHLIALFAPLAFALPAAAAQSWSPEAKAMFVQECVKGAQAGHSEEKLTAFCDCAATKVSQEFSEAEMADMSKQVPPDPALQKRLMTASSSCNTQLQ
;
A
#
# COMPACT_ATOMS: atom_id res chain seq x y z
N MET A 1 -39.35 46.15 -11.39
CA MET A 1 -38.43 45.58 -12.39
C MET A 1 -38.13 44.14 -11.99
N SER A 2 -38.52 43.18 -12.84
CA SER A 2 -38.16 41.77 -12.70
C SER A 2 -36.70 41.59 -13.10
N TYR A 3 -35.85 41.09 -12.21
CA TYR A 3 -34.54 40.55 -12.61
C TYR A 3 -34.60 39.02 -12.58
N ARG A 4 -34.55 38.52 -13.80
CA ARG A 4 -34.60 37.14 -14.25
C ARG A 4 -33.35 36.41 -13.79
N HIS A 5 -33.56 35.20 -13.29
CA HIS A 5 -32.70 34.02 -13.44
C HIS A 5 -31.19 34.27 -13.55
N LEU A 6 -30.49 34.24 -12.41
CA LEU A 6 -29.09 33.82 -12.41
C LEU A 6 -29.05 32.32 -12.07
N ILE A 7 -29.02 31.55 -13.14
CA ILE A 7 -28.80 30.12 -13.16
C ILE A 7 -27.39 29.81 -12.68
N ALA A 8 -27.35 28.87 -11.73
CA ALA A 8 -26.37 27.80 -11.52
C ALA A 8 -24.94 28.00 -12.04
N LEU A 9 -23.99 27.94 -11.11
CA LEU A 9 -22.77 27.16 -11.29
C LEU A 9 -22.56 26.29 -10.05
N PHE A 10 -23.14 25.09 -10.10
CA PHE A 10 -22.60 23.93 -9.40
C PHE A 10 -21.20 23.68 -9.97
N ALA A 11 -20.16 24.03 -9.24
CA ALA A 11 -18.84 23.44 -9.44
C ALA A 11 -18.63 22.48 -8.28
N PRO A 12 -18.87 21.18 -8.43
CA PRO A 12 -18.32 20.23 -7.46
C PRO A 12 -16.80 20.41 -7.57
N LEU A 13 -16.18 20.82 -6.47
CA LEU A 13 -14.76 20.60 -6.23
C LEU A 13 -14.56 19.08 -6.16
N ALA A 14 -14.64 18.42 -7.32
CA ALA A 14 -14.11 17.10 -7.50
C ALA A 14 -12.62 17.24 -7.21
N PHE A 15 -12.20 16.60 -6.13
CA PHE A 15 -10.80 16.34 -5.85
C PHE A 15 -10.15 15.77 -7.11
N ALA A 16 -9.49 16.63 -7.88
CA ALA A 16 -8.42 16.20 -8.77
C ALA A 16 -7.22 15.89 -7.87
N LEU A 17 -7.35 14.84 -7.05
CA LEU A 17 -6.18 14.11 -6.63
C LEU A 17 -5.55 13.65 -7.95
N PRO A 18 -4.33 14.12 -8.29
CA PRO A 18 -3.63 13.53 -9.40
C PRO A 18 -3.63 12.05 -9.07
N ALA A 19 -4.19 11.25 -9.96
CA ALA A 19 -4.04 9.82 -9.88
C ALA A 19 -2.53 9.62 -9.74
N ALA A 20 -2.09 9.33 -8.52
CA ALA A 20 -0.88 8.61 -8.30
C ALA A 20 -1.19 7.32 -9.04
N ALA A 21 -0.83 7.31 -10.34
CA ALA A 21 -0.68 6.09 -11.09
C ALA A 21 0.03 5.18 -10.11
N ALA A 22 -0.58 4.02 -9.82
CA ALA A 22 0.10 2.98 -9.09
C ALA A 22 1.32 2.64 -9.94
N GLN A 23 2.39 3.40 -9.75
CA GLN A 23 3.66 3.22 -10.40
C GLN A 23 4.05 1.86 -9.89
N SER A 24 4.13 0.89 -10.80
CA SER A 24 4.59 -0.44 -10.47
C SER A 24 5.87 -0.27 -9.67
N TRP A 25 5.93 -0.83 -8.46
CA TRP A 25 7.09 -0.65 -7.62
C TRP A 25 8.37 -0.95 -8.38
N SER A 26 9.37 -0.10 -8.19
CA SER A 26 10.72 -0.35 -8.67
C SER A 26 11.24 -1.70 -8.14
N PRO A 27 12.09 -2.39 -8.91
CA PRO A 27 12.76 -3.60 -8.43
C PRO A 27 13.49 -3.37 -7.10
N GLU A 28 14.10 -2.20 -6.93
CA GLU A 28 14.77 -1.81 -5.69
C GLU A 28 13.80 -1.68 -4.52
N ALA A 29 12.63 -1.04 -4.72
CA ALA A 29 11.62 -0.90 -3.66
C ALA A 29 11.05 -2.26 -3.23
N LYS A 30 10.80 -3.17 -4.20
CA LYS A 30 10.38 -4.55 -3.88
C LYS A 30 11.45 -5.28 -3.09
N ALA A 31 12.70 -5.25 -3.53
CA ALA A 31 13.80 -5.92 -2.83
C ALA A 31 13.98 -5.39 -1.40
N MET A 32 13.90 -4.08 -1.21
CA MET A 32 13.95 -3.45 0.12
C MET A 32 12.80 -3.92 1.02
N PHE A 33 11.57 -3.97 0.50
CA PHE A 33 10.44 -4.48 1.26
C PHE A 33 10.62 -5.94 1.67
N VAL A 34 11.06 -6.81 0.74
CA VAL A 34 11.30 -8.23 1.02
C VAL A 34 12.35 -8.37 2.11
N GLN A 35 13.45 -7.63 2.02
CA GLN A 35 14.52 -7.65 3.02
C GLN A 35 14.00 -7.27 4.41
N GLU A 36 13.24 -6.18 4.53
CA GLU A 36 12.70 -5.74 5.82
C GLU A 36 11.61 -6.68 6.34
N CYS A 37 10.80 -7.26 5.45
CA CYS A 37 9.83 -8.30 5.79
C CYS A 37 10.53 -9.54 6.37
N VAL A 38 11.57 -10.07 5.72
CA VAL A 38 12.32 -11.25 6.19
C VAL A 38 13.01 -10.96 7.53
N LYS A 39 13.60 -9.78 7.70
CA LYS A 39 14.19 -9.34 8.98
C LYS A 39 13.15 -9.27 10.11
N GLY A 40 11.95 -8.76 9.82
CA GLY A 40 10.87 -8.66 10.80
C GLY A 40 10.18 -9.99 11.10
N ALA A 41 10.20 -10.93 10.16
CA ALA A 41 9.46 -12.19 10.21
C ALA A 41 10.26 -13.37 10.80
N GLN A 42 11.41 -13.15 11.45
CA GLN A 42 12.34 -14.18 11.99
C GLN A 42 11.76 -15.12 13.09
N ALA A 43 10.44 -15.30 13.16
CA ALA A 43 9.77 -16.20 14.09
C ALA A 43 9.59 -17.60 13.48
N GLY A 44 10.55 -18.51 13.70
CA GLY A 44 10.31 -19.95 13.66
C GLY A 44 10.11 -20.64 12.30
N HIS A 45 10.21 -19.90 11.18
CA HIS A 45 10.19 -20.47 9.83
C HIS A 45 11.60 -20.47 9.21
N SER A 46 11.83 -21.34 8.21
CA SER A 46 13.09 -21.32 7.45
C SER A 46 13.19 -20.06 6.60
N GLU A 47 14.42 -19.61 6.35
CA GLU A 47 14.71 -18.43 5.52
C GLU A 47 14.08 -18.54 4.12
N GLU A 48 14.07 -19.73 3.53
CA GLU A 48 13.43 -19.99 2.24
C GLU A 48 11.92 -19.73 2.27
N LYS A 49 11.21 -20.23 3.29
CA LYS A 49 9.76 -20.00 3.44
C LYS A 49 9.44 -18.53 3.72
N LEU A 50 10.27 -17.87 4.53
CA LEU A 50 10.13 -16.44 4.82
C LEU A 50 10.35 -15.61 3.56
N THR A 51 11.35 -15.94 2.75
CA THR A 51 11.62 -15.27 1.48
C THR A 51 10.45 -15.43 0.52
N ALA A 52 9.94 -16.66 0.35
CA ALA A 52 8.77 -16.94 -0.51
C ALA A 52 7.51 -16.18 -0.03
N PHE A 53 7.27 -16.12 1.28
CA PHE A 53 6.20 -15.31 1.86
C PHE A 53 6.38 -13.82 1.56
N CYS A 54 7.57 -13.28 1.81
CA CYS A 54 7.86 -11.86 1.64
C CYS A 54 7.84 -11.43 0.17
N ASP A 55 8.27 -12.28 -0.77
CA ASP A 55 8.17 -12.05 -2.21
C ASP A 55 6.70 -12.02 -2.68
N CYS A 56 5.90 -12.96 -2.18
CA CYS A 56 4.46 -12.96 -2.42
C CYS A 56 3.80 -11.70 -1.86
N ALA A 57 4.14 -11.33 -0.61
CA ALA A 57 3.64 -10.13 0.03
C ALA A 57 4.04 -8.87 -0.75
N ALA A 58 5.30 -8.73 -1.16
CA ALA A 58 5.76 -7.61 -1.98
C ALA A 58 4.95 -7.48 -3.27
N THR A 59 4.62 -8.60 -3.91
CA THR A 59 3.78 -8.62 -5.11
C THR A 59 2.37 -8.12 -4.82
N LYS A 60 1.70 -8.65 -3.78
CA LYS A 60 0.34 -8.23 -3.41
C LYS A 60 0.28 -6.79 -2.94
N VAL A 61 1.20 -6.38 -2.08
CA VAL A 61 1.30 -5.01 -1.56
C VAL A 61 1.59 -4.04 -2.70
N SER A 62 2.47 -4.36 -3.64
CA SER A 62 2.74 -3.49 -4.80
C SER A 62 1.55 -3.29 -5.75
N GLN A 63 0.51 -4.13 -5.66
CA GLN A 63 -0.73 -3.97 -6.44
C GLN A 63 -1.74 -3.05 -5.75
N GLU A 64 -1.66 -2.92 -4.43
CA GLU A 64 -2.65 -2.19 -3.60
C GLU A 64 -2.09 -0.91 -2.97
N PHE A 65 -0.76 -0.78 -2.89
CA PHE A 65 -0.07 0.32 -2.22
C PHE A 65 0.94 0.96 -3.17
N SER A 66 1.05 2.29 -3.10
CA SER A 66 2.16 3.00 -3.73
C SER A 66 3.42 2.92 -2.86
N GLU A 67 4.60 3.05 -3.49
CA GLU A 67 5.87 3.17 -2.76
C GLU A 67 5.82 4.33 -1.75
N ALA A 68 5.20 5.46 -2.13
CA ALA A 68 5.06 6.63 -1.29
C ALA A 68 4.18 6.36 -0.06
N GLU A 69 3.07 5.64 -0.22
CA GLU A 69 2.18 5.25 0.89
C GLU A 69 2.89 4.33 1.89
N MET A 70 3.67 3.36 1.38
CA MET A 70 4.49 2.50 2.25
C MET A 70 5.61 3.26 2.95
N ALA A 71 6.27 4.19 2.24
CA ALA A 71 7.32 5.02 2.80
C ALA A 71 6.81 6.05 3.82
N ASP A 72 5.55 6.47 3.69
CA ASP A 72 4.90 7.31 4.69
C ASP A 72 4.54 6.49 5.93
N MET A 73 3.90 5.32 5.74
CA MET A 73 3.55 4.42 6.84
C MET A 73 4.78 3.99 7.67
N SER A 74 5.94 3.77 7.05
CA SER A 74 7.16 3.39 7.76
C SER A 74 7.76 4.49 8.64
N LYS A 75 7.40 5.76 8.40
CA LYS A 75 7.83 6.91 9.22
C LYS A 75 6.90 7.18 10.40
N GLN A 76 5.70 6.63 10.39
CA GLN A 76 4.69 6.85 11.42
C GLN A 76 4.97 6.00 12.66
N VAL A 77 4.91 6.63 13.85
CA VAL A 77 5.06 5.95 15.14
C VAL A 77 3.95 6.42 16.09
N PRO A 78 2.91 5.59 16.35
CA PRO A 78 2.65 4.28 15.74
C PRO A 78 2.16 4.41 14.28
N PRO A 79 2.29 3.34 13.46
CA PRO A 79 1.71 3.30 12.11
C PRO A 79 0.19 3.48 12.15
N ASP A 80 -0.37 4.10 11.12
CA ASP A 80 -1.82 4.18 10.93
C ASP A 80 -2.45 2.77 10.98
N PRO A 81 -3.39 2.51 11.92
CA PRO A 81 -3.97 1.18 12.09
C PRO A 81 -4.74 0.68 10.87
N ALA A 82 -5.34 1.57 10.08
CA ALA A 82 -6.07 1.19 8.88
C ALA A 82 -5.11 0.78 7.76
N LEU A 83 -4.00 1.51 7.58
CA LEU A 83 -2.94 1.13 6.64
C LEU A 83 -2.31 -0.21 7.03
N GLN A 84 -1.99 -0.40 8.31
CA GLN A 84 -1.45 -1.65 8.82
C GLN A 84 -2.42 -2.83 8.58
N LYS A 85 -3.71 -2.64 8.84
CA LYS A 85 -4.73 -3.67 8.60
C LYS A 85 -4.85 -4.02 7.11
N ARG A 86 -4.82 -3.03 6.23
CA ARG A 86 -4.82 -3.27 4.78
C ARG A 86 -3.57 -4.03 4.34
N LEU A 87 -2.39 -3.68 4.85
CA LEU A 87 -1.13 -4.36 4.54
C LEU A 87 -1.19 -5.84 4.92
N MET A 88 -1.65 -6.13 6.13
CA MET A 88 -1.85 -7.51 6.61
C MET A 88 -2.88 -8.25 5.77
N THR A 89 -3.95 -7.58 5.36
CA THR A 89 -4.99 -8.17 4.49
C THR A 89 -4.42 -8.55 3.13
N ALA A 90 -3.72 -7.63 2.46
CA ALA A 90 -3.07 -7.86 1.17
C ALA A 90 -2.09 -9.05 1.23
N SER A 91 -1.34 -9.15 2.33
CA SER A 91 -0.33 -10.19 2.55
C SER A 91 -0.91 -11.54 3.02
N SER A 92 -2.12 -11.56 3.57
CA SER A 92 -2.70 -12.76 4.21
C SER A 92 -2.82 -13.98 3.30
N SER A 93 -3.06 -13.75 2.00
CA SER A 93 -3.11 -14.82 0.99
C SER A 93 -1.78 -15.57 0.82
N CYS A 94 -0.67 -14.93 1.20
CA CYS A 94 0.68 -15.49 1.12
C CYS A 94 1.03 -16.40 2.30
N ASN A 95 0.20 -16.47 3.35
CA ASN A 95 0.43 -17.35 4.50
C ASN A 95 0.59 -18.83 4.12
N THR A 96 0.09 -19.22 2.95
CA THR A 96 0.31 -20.55 2.36
C THR A 96 1.79 -20.89 2.13
N GLN A 97 2.64 -19.88 1.94
CA GLN A 97 4.10 -20.05 1.78
C GLN A 97 4.81 -20.41 3.10
N LEU A 98 4.16 -20.16 4.24
CA LEU A 98 4.70 -20.45 5.57
C LEU A 98 4.29 -21.83 6.10
N GLN A 99 3.37 -22.52 5.42
CA GLN A 99 2.87 -23.86 5.80
C GLN A 99 3.92 -24.94 5.54
#